data_AF-A0A8H8SAM7-F1
#
_entry.id   AF-A0A8H8SAM7-F1
#
_cell.length_a   1.000
_cell.length_b   1.000
_cell.length_c   1.000
_cell.angle_alpha   90.00
_cell.angle_beta   90.00
_cell.angle_gamma   90.00
#
_symmetry.space_group_name_H-M   'P 1'
#
loop_
_entity.id
_entity.type
_entity.pdbx_description
1 polymer ?
#
loop_
_entity_poly.entity_id
_entity_poly.type
_entity_poly.pdbx_seq_one_letter_code
_entity_poly.pdbx_strand_id
1 'polypeptide(L)'
;MTSKALKAGYLTTGWEEKTVSAEDAPIKITRVRSERKFTGAMEGTGVAEYVLCYHPDSKSPEGPHAGKPTSSYVGTCHFKGSIDGSPEGEVVFLTTNGCFVVTAEAEWTVDEKSAIGGLKGLKGKGGYKHAADACWTDPTSVWLDYTL
;
A
#
# COMPACT_ATOMS: atom_id res chain seq x y z
N MET A 1 -13.38 10.72 -21.04
CA MET A 1 -12.74 10.81 -19.71
C MET A 1 -11.30 11.23 -19.92
N THR A 2 -10.82 12.21 -19.16
CA THR A 2 -9.45 12.72 -19.28
C THR A 2 -8.56 12.01 -18.27
N SER A 3 -7.41 11.49 -18.72
CA SER A 3 -6.41 10.91 -17.82
C SER A 3 -5.77 11.99 -16.95
N LYS A 4 -5.63 11.70 -15.67
CA LYS A 4 -5.00 12.54 -14.65
C LYS A 4 -3.89 11.76 -13.95
N ALA A 5 -2.96 12.49 -13.36
CA ALA A 5 -1.94 11.95 -12.47
C ALA A 5 -1.95 12.75 -11.18
N LEU A 6 -1.93 12.07 -10.03
CA LEU A 6 -1.89 12.71 -8.72
C LEU A 6 -0.76 12.16 -7.85
N LYS A 7 -0.45 12.94 -6.80
CA LYS A 7 0.42 12.54 -5.69
C LYS A 7 -0.29 12.80 -4.37
N ALA A 8 -0.16 11.86 -3.45
CA ALA A 8 -0.74 11.92 -2.12
C ALA A 8 0.24 11.30 -1.10
N GLY A 9 -0.14 11.31 0.17
CA GLY A 9 0.57 10.58 1.21
C GLY A 9 -0.40 9.70 2.01
N TYR A 10 0.12 8.66 2.64
CA TYR A 10 -0.58 8.01 3.74
C TYR A 10 0.32 7.81 4.96
N LEU A 11 -0.29 7.81 6.14
CA LEU A 11 0.32 7.35 7.38
C LEU A 11 -0.29 6.02 7.79
N THR A 12 0.53 5.07 8.21
CA THR A 12 0.06 3.83 8.83
C THR A 12 -0.32 4.13 10.28
N THR A 13 -1.61 3.98 10.60
CA THR A 13 -2.16 4.24 11.95
C THR A 13 -2.34 2.96 12.77
N GLY A 14 -2.30 1.80 12.12
CA GLY A 14 -2.37 0.49 12.75
C GLY A 14 -1.67 -0.58 11.91
N TRP A 15 -1.01 -1.53 12.58
CA TRP A 15 -0.33 -2.65 11.95
C TRP A 15 -0.52 -3.91 12.81
N GLU A 16 -1.28 -4.87 12.29
CA GLU A 16 -1.44 -6.19 12.89
C GLU A 16 -0.83 -7.22 11.96
N GLU A 17 0.14 -7.99 12.45
CA GLU A 17 0.81 -9.02 11.67
C GLU A 17 0.75 -10.37 12.38
N LYS A 18 0.32 -11.39 11.63
CA LYS A 18 0.17 -12.77 12.11
C LYS A 18 0.95 -13.72 11.22
N THR A 19 1.81 -14.55 11.82
CA THR A 19 2.45 -15.65 11.11
C THR A 19 1.42 -16.68 10.67
N VAL A 20 1.48 -17.10 9.41
CA VAL A 20 0.62 -18.13 8.83
C VAL A 20 1.38 -19.33 8.29
N SER A 21 2.70 -19.23 8.14
CA SER A 21 3.56 -20.39 7.96
C SER A 21 3.63 -21.22 9.25
N ALA A 22 3.97 -22.50 9.13
CA ALA A 22 4.27 -23.35 10.29
C ALA A 22 5.48 -22.82 11.09
N GLU A 23 5.59 -23.20 12.36
CA GLU A 23 6.62 -22.74 13.30
C GLU A 23 8.05 -23.01 12.80
N ASP A 24 8.28 -24.17 12.18
CA ASP A 24 9.58 -24.59 11.64
C ASP A 24 9.70 -24.44 10.11
N ALA A 25 8.83 -23.64 9.49
CA ALA A 25 8.89 -23.44 8.05
C ALA A 25 10.18 -22.71 7.65
N PRO A 26 10.92 -23.17 6.61
CA PRO A 26 12.13 -22.49 6.16
C PRO A 26 11.86 -21.09 5.58
N ILE A 27 10.60 -20.83 5.18
CA ILE A 27 10.12 -19.54 4.71
C ILE A 27 9.02 -19.06 5.65
N LYS A 28 9.24 -17.88 6.25
CA LYS A 28 8.23 -17.22 7.07
C LYS A 28 7.23 -16.51 6.16
N ILE A 29 5.94 -16.82 6.35
CA ILE A 29 4.83 -16.15 5.67
C ILE A 29 3.94 -15.52 6.74
N THR A 30 3.53 -14.27 6.53
CA THR A 30 2.61 -13.56 7.43
C THR A 30 1.41 -13.01 6.68
N ARG A 31 0.31 -12.82 7.43
CA ARG A 31 -0.82 -11.98 7.02
C ARG A 31 -0.76 -10.69 7.81
N VAL A 32 -0.88 -9.58 7.10
CA VAL A 32 -0.87 -8.24 7.68
C VAL A 32 -2.22 -7.58 7.44
N ARG A 33 -2.71 -6.88 8.46
CA ARG A 33 -3.75 -5.86 8.34
C ARG A 33 -3.14 -4.51 8.72
N SER A 34 -3.20 -3.54 7.81
CA SER A 34 -2.67 -2.20 7.99
C SER A 34 -3.78 -1.17 7.85
N GLU A 35 -3.95 -0.32 8.86
CA GLU A 35 -4.85 0.82 8.82
C GLU A 35 -4.07 2.07 8.38
N ARG A 36 -4.69 2.87 7.53
CA ARG A 36 -4.04 4.01 6.86
C ARG A 36 -4.91 5.25 6.90
N LYS A 37 -4.25 6.40 7.06
CA LYS A 37 -4.85 7.72 6.87
C LYS A 37 -4.20 8.40 5.66
N PHE A 38 -5.00 8.72 4.64
CA PHE A 38 -4.56 9.38 3.41
C PHE A 38 -4.73 10.89 3.51
N THR A 39 -3.79 11.63 2.92
CA THR A 39 -3.80 13.10 2.85
C THR A 39 -3.32 13.61 1.49
N GLY A 40 -3.69 14.84 1.15
CA GLY A 40 -3.32 15.48 -0.11
C GLY A 40 -4.37 15.23 -1.20
N ALA A 41 -3.95 14.81 -2.40
CA ALA A 41 -4.90 14.56 -3.49
C ALA A 41 -5.80 13.33 -3.28
N MET A 42 -5.44 12.46 -2.33
CA MET A 42 -6.30 11.40 -1.81
C MET A 42 -6.54 11.69 -0.33
N GLU A 43 -7.77 11.97 0.06
CA GLU A 43 -8.13 12.26 1.45
C GLU A 43 -9.11 11.21 1.95
N GLY A 44 -8.80 10.58 3.09
CA GLY A 44 -9.65 9.54 3.64
C GLY A 44 -8.90 8.51 4.46
N THR A 45 -9.46 7.31 4.54
CA THR A 45 -8.86 6.18 5.24
C THR A 45 -8.71 4.99 4.32
N GLY A 46 -7.84 4.06 4.71
CA GLY A 46 -7.78 2.77 4.05
C GLY A 46 -7.43 1.64 4.99
N VAL A 47 -7.84 0.44 4.58
CA VAL A 47 -7.52 -0.81 5.23
C VAL A 47 -6.85 -1.68 4.18
N ALA A 48 -5.56 -1.95 4.38
CA ALA A 48 -4.80 -2.85 3.54
C ALA A 48 -4.64 -4.22 4.19
N GLU A 49 -4.82 -5.27 3.40
CA GLU A 49 -4.52 -6.64 3.81
C GLU A 49 -3.49 -7.25 2.88
N TYR A 50 -2.43 -7.81 3.45
CA TYR A 50 -1.31 -8.37 2.70
C TYR A 50 -0.98 -9.79 3.13
N VAL A 51 -0.44 -10.55 2.18
CA VAL A 51 0.35 -11.76 2.46
C VAL A 51 1.80 -11.44 2.16
N LEU A 52 2.66 -11.52 3.18
CA LEU A 52 4.09 -11.26 3.07
C LEU A 52 4.86 -12.58 3.05
N CYS A 53 5.79 -12.70 2.12
CA CYS A 53 6.80 -13.76 2.09
C CYS A 53 8.15 -13.14 2.46
N TYR A 54 8.71 -13.53 3.59
CA TYR A 54 10.03 -13.08 4.01
C TYR A 54 11.11 -13.94 3.36
N HIS A 55 12.09 -13.29 2.73
CA HIS A 55 13.19 -13.98 2.07
C HIS A 55 14.29 -14.28 3.10
N PRO A 56 14.58 -15.57 3.40
CA PRO A 56 15.67 -15.93 4.29
C PRO A 56 17.00 -15.47 3.69
N ASP A 57 17.97 -15.18 4.57
CA ASP A 57 19.35 -14.76 4.25
C ASP A 57 19.50 -13.46 3.43
N SER A 58 18.42 -12.89 2.91
CA SER A 58 18.39 -11.58 2.28
C SER A 58 18.06 -10.51 3.31
N LYS A 59 19.04 -9.63 3.57
CA LYS A 59 18.91 -8.51 4.50
C LYS A 59 18.99 -7.19 3.73
N SER A 60 18.25 -6.21 4.23
CA SER A 60 18.32 -4.83 3.75
C SER A 60 19.77 -4.31 3.89
N PRO A 61 20.38 -3.78 2.81
CA PRO A 61 21.82 -3.54 2.76
C PRO A 61 22.29 -2.34 3.61
N GLU A 62 21.61 -1.18 3.51
CA GLU A 62 21.99 0.07 4.20
C GLU A 62 20.73 0.90 4.53
N GLY A 63 20.85 1.91 5.40
CA GLY A 63 19.76 2.82 5.78
C GLY A 63 19.08 2.52 7.12
N PRO A 64 18.00 3.25 7.49
CA PRO A 64 17.33 3.16 8.79
C PRO A 64 16.81 1.75 9.15
N HIS A 65 16.64 0.90 8.14
CA HIS A 65 16.17 -0.47 8.27
C HIS A 65 17.20 -1.51 7.79
N ALA A 66 18.48 -1.15 7.76
CA ALA A 66 19.56 -2.10 7.47
C ALA A 66 19.51 -3.34 8.38
N GLY A 67 19.88 -4.50 7.84
CA GLY A 67 19.87 -5.78 8.57
C GLY A 67 18.48 -6.39 8.78
N LYS A 68 17.39 -5.72 8.39
CA LYS A 68 16.04 -6.31 8.42
C LYS A 68 15.85 -7.30 7.27
N PRO A 69 15.12 -8.41 7.47
CA PRO A 69 14.78 -9.33 6.38
C PRO A 69 14.06 -8.61 5.25
N THR A 70 14.42 -8.91 3.99
CA THR A 70 13.64 -8.44 2.85
C THR A 70 12.38 -9.26 2.68
N SER A 71 11.35 -8.72 2.05
CA SER A 71 10.12 -9.45 1.74
C SER A 71 9.51 -9.06 0.40
N SER A 72 8.71 -9.97 -0.14
CA SER A 72 7.76 -9.69 -1.22
C SER A 72 6.34 -9.82 -0.68
N TYR A 73 5.41 -9.05 -1.22
CA TYR A 73 4.01 -9.11 -0.80
C TYR A 73 3.03 -8.73 -1.90
N VAL A 74 1.80 -9.22 -1.71
CA VAL A 74 0.62 -8.90 -2.53
C VAL A 74 -0.59 -8.76 -1.61
N GLY A 75 -1.65 -8.12 -2.10
CA GLY A 75 -2.89 -8.02 -1.33
C GLY A 75 -3.84 -6.96 -1.87
N THR A 76 -4.61 -6.36 -0.98
CA THR A 76 -5.61 -5.35 -1.33
C THR A 76 -5.56 -4.16 -0.38
N CYS A 77 -6.07 -3.02 -0.82
CA CYS A 77 -6.32 -1.86 0.02
C CYS A 77 -7.72 -1.33 -0.29
N HIS A 78 -8.65 -1.49 0.65
CA HIS A 78 -9.95 -0.82 0.61
C HIS A 78 -9.75 0.63 1.05
N PHE A 79 -10.02 1.57 0.16
CA PHE A 79 -9.97 3.01 0.39
C PHE A 79 -11.38 3.57 0.50
N LYS A 80 -11.57 4.50 1.44
CA LYS A 80 -12.78 5.28 1.61
C LYS A 80 -12.41 6.76 1.73
N GLY A 81 -12.96 7.58 0.85
CA GLY A 81 -12.71 9.02 0.86
C GLY A 81 -12.88 9.66 -0.51
N SER A 82 -12.09 10.69 -0.76
CA SER A 82 -12.16 11.54 -1.95
C SER A 82 -10.83 11.56 -2.71
N ILE A 83 -10.93 11.70 -4.03
CA ILE A 83 -9.79 11.82 -4.95
C ILE A 83 -9.94 13.14 -5.73
N ASP A 84 -8.94 14.02 -5.67
CA ASP A 84 -8.95 15.35 -6.31
C ASP A 84 -10.23 16.16 -6.00
N GLY A 85 -10.69 16.10 -4.74
CA GLY A 85 -11.91 16.79 -4.30
C GLY A 85 -13.22 16.21 -4.86
N SER A 86 -13.21 14.99 -5.39
CA SER A 86 -14.44 14.27 -5.74
C SER A 86 -15.37 14.15 -4.53
N PRO A 87 -16.68 13.94 -4.73
CA PRO A 87 -17.54 13.44 -3.66
C PRO A 87 -16.96 12.15 -3.06
N GLU A 88 -17.29 11.87 -1.81
CA GLU A 88 -16.81 10.66 -1.13
C GLU A 88 -17.29 9.39 -1.83
N GLY A 89 -16.41 8.40 -1.87
CA GLY A 89 -16.72 7.06 -2.34
C GLY A 89 -15.77 6.03 -1.76
N GLU A 90 -15.89 4.81 -2.25
CA GLU A 90 -15.06 3.68 -1.82
C GLU A 90 -14.55 2.93 -3.03
N VAL A 91 -13.35 2.37 -2.92
CA VAL A 91 -12.73 1.55 -3.98
C VAL A 91 -11.69 0.62 -3.38
N VAL A 92 -11.46 -0.52 -4.02
CA VAL A 92 -10.39 -1.45 -3.71
C VAL A 92 -9.26 -1.27 -4.70
N PHE A 93 -8.05 -1.10 -4.17
CA PHE A 93 -6.81 -1.22 -4.93
C PHE A 93 -6.24 -2.63 -4.75
N LEU A 94 -5.83 -3.27 -5.84
CA LEU A 94 -5.12 -4.54 -5.83
C LEU A 94 -3.63 -4.25 -5.80
N THR A 95 -2.95 -4.62 -4.71
CA THR A 95 -1.51 -4.41 -4.55
C THR A 95 -0.74 -5.53 -5.23
N THR A 96 0.12 -5.13 -6.16
CA THR A 96 0.98 -5.99 -6.97
C THR A 96 2.43 -5.57 -6.80
N ASN A 97 3.38 -6.49 -7.02
CA ASN A 97 4.82 -6.19 -6.98
C ASN A 97 5.27 -5.48 -5.68
N GLY A 98 4.64 -5.82 -4.55
CA GLY A 98 5.04 -5.28 -3.26
C GLY A 98 6.39 -5.85 -2.82
N CYS A 99 7.30 -4.98 -2.39
CA CYS A 99 8.59 -5.38 -1.85
C CYS A 99 8.99 -4.54 -0.64
N PHE A 100 9.78 -5.14 0.23
CA PHE A 100 10.50 -4.44 1.28
C PHE A 100 12.00 -4.72 1.11
N VAL A 101 12.73 -3.70 0.65
CA VAL A 101 14.19 -3.68 0.62
C VAL A 101 14.60 -2.32 1.17
N VAL A 102 14.99 -2.28 2.45
CA VAL A 102 15.12 -1.05 3.25
C VAL A 102 13.78 -0.35 3.51
N THR A 103 12.99 -0.10 2.47
CA THR A 103 11.70 0.58 2.52
C THR A 103 10.61 -0.22 1.84
N ALA A 104 9.36 0.04 2.22
CA ALA A 104 8.21 -0.54 1.54
C ALA A 104 7.90 0.20 0.23
N GLU A 105 7.76 -0.56 -0.84
CA GLU A 105 7.31 -0.08 -2.15
C GLU A 105 6.33 -1.10 -2.73
N ALA A 106 5.31 -0.63 -3.44
CA ALA A 106 4.42 -1.49 -4.20
C ALA A 106 3.76 -0.73 -5.35
N GLU A 107 3.30 -1.49 -6.34
CA GLU A 107 2.37 -1.03 -7.35
C GLU A 107 0.94 -1.42 -6.96
N TRP A 108 -0.04 -0.73 -7.50
CA TRP A 108 -1.44 -1.15 -7.40
C TRP A 108 -2.25 -0.81 -8.64
N THR A 109 -3.34 -1.55 -8.83
CA THR A 109 -4.36 -1.28 -9.86
C THR A 109 -5.72 -1.13 -9.20
N VAL A 110 -6.55 -0.25 -9.73
CA VAL A 110 -7.95 -0.10 -9.28
C VAL A 110 -8.74 -1.35 -9.67
N ASP A 111 -9.43 -1.98 -8.72
CA ASP A 111 -10.52 -2.90 -9.06
C ASP A 111 -11.75 -2.08 -9.46
N GLU A 112 -11.89 -1.84 -10.76
CA GLU A 112 -12.92 -0.96 -11.34
C GLU A 112 -14.35 -1.34 -10.91
N LYS A 113 -14.59 -2.62 -10.57
CA LYS A 113 -15.92 -3.11 -10.17
C LYS A 113 -16.25 -2.81 -8.71
N SER A 114 -15.24 -2.51 -7.90
CA SER A 114 -15.39 -2.16 -6.49
C SER A 114 -15.73 -0.69 -6.25
N ALA A 115 -15.55 0.15 -7.27
CA ALA A 115 -15.66 1.60 -7.12
C ALA A 115 -17.12 2.05 -6.98
N ILE A 116 -17.45 2.69 -5.85
CA ILE A 116 -18.81 3.14 -5.50
C ILE A 116 -18.81 4.58 -4.99
N GLY A 117 -20.00 5.16 -4.85
CA GLY A 117 -20.16 6.56 -4.44
C GLY A 117 -19.56 7.52 -5.44
N GLY A 118 -18.91 8.58 -4.96
CA GLY A 118 -18.22 9.58 -5.78
C GLY A 118 -16.98 9.07 -6.52
N LEU A 119 -16.55 7.83 -6.25
CA LEU A 119 -15.48 7.15 -6.97
C LEU A 119 -15.99 6.19 -8.05
N LYS A 120 -17.32 6.06 -8.23
CA LYS A 120 -17.89 5.16 -9.22
C LYS A 120 -17.37 5.48 -10.63
N GLY A 121 -16.79 4.48 -11.30
CA GLY A 121 -16.17 4.64 -12.61
C GLY A 121 -14.66 4.90 -12.57
N LEU A 122 -14.05 4.96 -11.38
CA LEU A 122 -12.61 5.07 -11.22
C LEU A 122 -11.90 3.93 -11.95
N LYS A 123 -10.91 4.27 -12.75
CA LYS A 123 -9.95 3.34 -13.36
C LYS A 123 -8.57 3.90 -13.20
N GLY A 124 -7.58 3.06 -12.96
CA GLY A 124 -6.21 3.55 -12.84
C GLY A 124 -5.23 2.55 -12.29
N LYS A 125 -3.98 2.99 -12.26
CA LYS A 125 -2.85 2.28 -11.69
C LYS A 125 -1.94 3.27 -10.98
N GLY A 126 -1.13 2.79 -10.08
CA GLY A 126 -0.22 3.65 -9.32
C GLY A 126 0.61 2.82 -8.37
N GLY A 127 0.90 3.40 -7.21
CA GLY A 127 1.54 2.65 -6.14
C GLY A 127 1.87 3.54 -4.96
N TYR A 128 2.71 3.01 -4.10
CA TYR A 128 3.27 3.78 -3.00
C TYR A 128 4.74 3.41 -2.76
N LYS A 129 5.48 4.35 -2.18
CA LYS A 129 6.89 4.20 -1.86
C LYS A 129 7.22 5.02 -0.63
N HIS A 130 7.81 4.35 0.36
CA HIS A 130 8.37 5.02 1.53
C HIS A 130 9.76 5.55 1.18
N ALA A 131 10.08 6.78 1.58
CA ALA A 131 11.39 7.34 1.26
C ALA A 131 12.50 6.64 2.06
N ALA A 132 13.67 6.49 1.46
CA ALA A 132 14.79 5.74 2.05
C ALA A 132 15.30 6.34 3.36
N ASP A 133 15.13 7.64 3.54
CA ASP A 133 15.48 8.43 4.71
C ASP A 133 14.30 8.70 5.65
N ALA A 134 13.09 8.27 5.29
CA ALA A 134 11.88 8.51 6.08
C ALA A 134 11.80 7.60 7.31
N CYS A 135 11.44 8.19 8.44
CA CYS A 135 11.07 7.49 9.67
C CYS A 135 9.70 6.80 9.52
N TRP A 136 9.38 5.88 10.41
CA TRP A 136 8.08 5.19 10.44
C TRP A 136 6.89 6.14 10.72
N THR A 137 7.15 7.35 11.23
CA THR A 137 6.16 8.40 11.44
C THR A 137 5.94 9.30 10.23
N ASP A 138 6.81 9.22 9.22
CA ASP A 138 6.70 10.04 8.02
C ASP A 138 5.67 9.42 7.05
N PRO A 139 5.00 10.24 6.23
CA PRO A 139 4.02 9.72 5.27
C PRO A 139 4.71 8.94 4.16
N THR A 140 4.15 7.78 3.84
CA THR A 140 4.49 7.04 2.62
C THR A 140 3.90 7.79 1.41
N SER A 141 4.72 8.03 0.38
CA SER A 141 4.28 8.70 -0.84
C SER A 141 3.40 7.78 -1.69
N VAL A 142 2.33 8.32 -2.25
CA VAL A 142 1.38 7.63 -3.12
C VAL A 142 1.33 8.33 -4.48
N TRP A 143 1.23 7.56 -5.55
CA TRP A 143 0.91 8.08 -6.88
C TRP A 143 -0.23 7.29 -7.50
N LEU A 144 -1.00 7.94 -8.36
CA LEU A 144 -2.09 7.32 -9.12
C LEU A 144 -2.26 8.02 -10.47
N ASP A 145 -2.17 7.24 -11.54
CA ASP A 145 -2.58 7.61 -12.89
C ASP A 145 -3.99 7.04 -13.12
N TYR A 146 -4.98 7.91 -13.37
CA TYR A 146 -6.38 7.50 -13.35
C TYR A 146 -7.29 8.28 -14.31
N THR A 147 -8.48 7.72 -14.49
CA THR A 147 -9.66 8.40 -15.03
C THR A 147 -10.82 8.26 -14.05
N LEU A 148 -11.56 9.34 -13.85
CA LEU A 148 -12.78 9.40 -13.05
C LEU A 148 -13.80 10.30 -13.76
#